data_AF-A0A2V6A6P0-F1
#
_entry.id   AF-A0A2V6A6P0-F1
#
_cell.length_a   1.000
_cell.length_b   1.000
_cell.length_c   1.000
_cell.angle_alpha   90.00
_cell.angle_beta   90.00
_cell.angle_gamma   90.00
#
_symmetry.space_group_name_H-M   'P 1'
#
loop_
_entity.id
_entity.type
_entity.pdbx_description
1 polymer ?
#
loop_
_entity_poly.entity_id
_entity_poly.type
_entity_poly.pdbx_seq_one_letter_code
_entity_poly.pdbx_strand_id
1 'polypeptide(L)' 'MAVEATNIYVKHMELFYDEMKEFIRDRPLRSDPKTMKPTPTADESRTISDVRVACVVMAGAGMCNGGRILHHLRANL' A
#
# COMPACT_ATOMS: atom_id res chain seq x y z
N MET A 1 5.21 -2.05 -7.14
CA MET A 1 4.56 -3.37 -7.12
C MET A 1 3.17 -3.32 -6.49
N ALA A 2 3.02 -3.09 -5.18
CA ALA A 2 1.69 -3.02 -4.55
C ALA A 2 0.77 -1.97 -5.21
N VAL A 3 1.29 -0.78 -5.52
CA VAL A 3 0.56 0.26 -6.26
C VAL A 3 0.02 -0.25 -7.61
N GLU A 4 0.84 -0.98 -8.37
CA GLU A 4 0.42 -1.54 -9.66
C GLU A 4 -0.59 -2.68 -9.50
N ALA A 5 -0.42 -3.53 -8.49
CA ALA A 5 -1.41 -4.54 -8.15
C ALA A 5 -2.76 -3.86 -7.83
N THR A 6 -2.78 -2.85 -6.96
CA THR A 6 -4.00 -2.09 -6.66
C THR A 6 -4.62 -1.47 -7.91
N ASN A 7 -3.82 -0.96 -8.84
CA ASN A 7 -4.32 -0.43 -10.11
C ASN A 7 -5.03 -1.49 -10.96
N ILE A 8 -4.52 -2.73 -10.97
CA ILE A 8 -5.14 -3.87 -11.65
C ILE A 8 -6.47 -4.21 -10.99
N TYR A 9 -6.51 -4.31 -9.66
CA TYR A 9 -7.75 -4.60 -8.92
C TYR A 9 -8.83 -3.56 -9.20
N VAL A 10 -8.49 -2.27 -9.21
CA VAL A 10 -9.48 -1.22 -9.52
C VAL A 10 -9.96 -1.27 -10.98
N LYS A 11 -9.12 -1.74 -11.91
CA LYS A 11 -9.53 -1.92 -13.31
C LYS A 11 -10.44 -3.13 -13.52
N HIS A 12 -10.36 -4.12 -12.64
CA HIS A 12 -11.07 -5.41 -12.76
C HIS A 12 -12.04 -5.66 -11.60
N MET A 13 -12.86 -4.66 -11.27
CA MET A 13 -13.82 -4.75 -10.15
C MET A 13 -14.91 -5.82 -10.39
N GLU A 14 -15.16 -6.19 -11.65
CA GLU A 14 -16.07 -7.25 -12.05
C GLU A 14 -15.67 -8.63 -11.53
N LEU A 15 -14.38 -8.86 -11.28
CA LEU A 15 -13.84 -10.15 -10.80
C LEU A 15 -13.97 -10.35 -9.30
N PHE A 16 -14.39 -9.33 -8.55
CA PHE A 16 -14.62 -9.47 -7.12
C PHE A 16 -15.86 -10.31 -6.81
N TYR A 17 -15.92 -10.86 -5.61
CA TYR A 17 -17.13 -11.48 -5.07
C TYR A 17 -18.21 -10.41 -4.84
N ASP A 18 -19.48 -10.82 -4.86
CA ASP A 18 -20.60 -9.91 -4.94
C ASP A 18 -20.72 -9.00 -3.72
N GLU A 19 -20.42 -9.52 -2.53
CA GLU A 19 -20.41 -8.73 -1.29
C GLU A 19 -19.32 -7.63 -1.32
N MET A 20 -18.20 -7.85 -2.01
CA MET A 20 -17.20 -6.79 -2.20
C MET A 20 -17.65 -5.76 -3.22
N LYS A 21 -18.33 -6.17 -4.29
CA LYS A 21 -18.91 -5.22 -5.26
C LYS A 21 -19.94 -4.31 -4.58
N GLU A 22 -20.69 -4.82 -3.62
CA GLU A 22 -21.58 -4.03 -2.75
C GLU A 22 -20.77 -3.07 -1.88
N PHE A 23 -19.77 -3.57 -1.16
CA PHE A 23 -18.92 -2.73 -0.32
C PHE A 23 -18.25 -1.58 -1.08
N ILE A 24 -17.74 -1.83 -2.29
CA ILE A 24 -17.05 -0.82 -3.10
C ILE A 24 -18.01 0.26 -3.61
N ARG A 25 -19.29 -0.07 -3.83
CA ARG A 25 -20.32 0.92 -4.22
C ARG A 25 -20.49 1.97 -3.13
N ASP A 26 -20.45 1.57 -1.86
CA ASP A 26 -20.57 2.47 -0.72
C ASP A 26 -19.24 3.14 -0.35
N ARG A 27 -18.12 2.43 -0.54
CA ARG A 27 -16.75 2.90 -0.22
C ARG A 27 -15.78 2.63 -1.37
N PRO A 28 -15.59 3.59 -2.29
CA PRO A 28 -14.73 3.37 -3.44
C PRO A 28 -13.26 3.18 -3.04
N LEU A 29 -12.63 2.11 -3.53
CA LEU A 29 -11.24 1.73 -3.22
C LEU A 29 -10.20 2.84 -3.44
N ARG A 30 -10.44 3.75 -4.40
CA ARG A 30 -9.52 4.85 -4.71
C ARG A 30 -9.66 6.06 -3.78
N SER A 31 -10.81 6.26 -3.17
CA SER A 31 -11.12 7.49 -2.41
C SER A 31 -11.16 7.28 -0.89
N ASP A 32 -11.29 6.04 -0.42
CA ASP A 32 -11.50 5.79 1.02
C ASP A 32 -10.25 6.02 1.89
N PRO A 33 -9.03 5.58 1.54
CA PRO A 33 -7.89 5.84 2.40
C PRO A 33 -7.29 7.22 2.12
N LYS A 34 -7.96 8.28 2.59
CA LYS A 34 -7.50 9.68 2.48
C LYS A 34 -6.10 9.92 3.05
N THR A 35 -5.63 9.03 3.92
CA THR A 35 -4.32 9.09 4.58
C THR A 35 -3.26 8.23 3.89
N MET A 36 -3.62 7.41 2.89
CA MET A 36 -2.67 6.57 2.17
C MET A 36 -1.88 7.40 1.17
N LYS A 37 -0.55 7.28 1.23
CA LYS A 37 0.38 7.90 0.29
C LYS A 37 1.17 6.82 -0.45
N PRO A 38 0.93 6.62 -1.75
CA PRO A 38 1.76 5.72 -2.56
C PRO A 38 3.18 6.26 -2.69
N THR A 39 4.19 5.39 -2.55
CA THR A 39 5.60 5.72 -2.78
C THR A 39 6.18 4.80 -3.86
N PRO A 40 5.97 5.11 -5.16
CA PRO A 40 6.41 4.25 -6.25
C PRO A 40 7.92 4.08 -6.34
N THR A 41 8.72 5.07 -5.92
CA THR A 41 10.19 5.04 -6.04
C THR A 41 10.88 4.58 -4.77
N ALA A 42 12.16 4.18 -4.89
CA ALA A 42 12.97 3.82 -3.73
C ALA A 42 13.31 5.05 -2.89
N ASP A 43 13.60 6.19 -3.52
CA ASP A 43 13.96 7.43 -2.83
C ASP A 43 12.79 7.93 -1.97
N GLU A 44 11.57 8.00 -2.51
CA GLU A 44 10.36 8.32 -1.72
C GLU A 44 10.14 7.35 -0.56
N SER A 45 10.48 6.08 -0.74
CA SER A 45 10.36 5.10 0.35
C SER A 45 11.39 5.33 1.45
N ARG A 46 12.58 5.87 1.15
CA ARG A 46 13.61 6.11 2.18
C ARG A 46 13.27 7.29 3.07
N THR A 47 12.63 8.34 2.53
CA THR A 47 12.24 9.53 3.31
C THR A 47 11.20 9.23 4.39
N ILE A 48 10.50 8.09 4.30
CA ILE A 48 9.55 7.65 5.35
C ILE A 48 10.29 7.42 6.69
N SER A 49 11.55 7.00 6.67
CA SER A 49 12.34 6.80 7.90
C SER A 49 12.59 8.09 8.69
N ASP A 50 12.38 9.26 8.08
CA ASP A 50 12.52 10.56 8.73
C ASP A 50 11.20 11.03 9.39
N VAL A 51 10.09 10.33 9.17
CA VAL A 51 8.78 10.69 9.71
C VAL A 51 8.77 10.49 11.24
N ARG A 52 8.58 11.59 11.98
CA ARG A 52 8.60 11.61 13.46
C ARG A 52 7.24 11.39 14.13
N VAL A 53 6.19 11.18 13.35
CA VAL A 53 4.83 10.89 13.84
C VAL A 53 4.50 9.42 13.62
N ALA A 54 3.58 8.89 14.42
CA ALA A 54 3.12 7.51 14.25
C ALA A 54 2.53 7.32 12.84
N CYS A 55 2.99 6.29 12.14
CA CYS A 55 2.50 5.93 10.81
C CYS A 55 2.50 4.40 10.61
N VAL A 56 1.74 3.95 9.62
CA VAL A 56 1.71 2.55 9.18
C VAL A 56 2.42 2.45 7.83
N VAL A 57 3.43 1.58 7.74
CA VAL A 57 4.18 1.34 6.50
C VAL A 57 3.82 -0.04 5.96
N MET A 58 3.28 -0.08 4.74
CA MET A 58 3.07 -1.31 3.98
C MET A 58 4.15 -1.41 2.89
N ALA A 59 5.12 -2.30 3.08
CA ALA A 59 6.22 -2.51 2.14
C ALA A 59 6.45 -4.00 1.89
N GLY A 60 6.86 -4.33 0.67
CA GLY A 60 7.28 -5.70 0.33
C GLY A 60 8.76 -5.94 0.64
N ALA A 61 9.21 -7.20 0.70
CA ALA A 61 8.45 -8.43 0.42
C ALA A 61 7.73 -8.99 1.67
N GLY A 62 6.59 -9.67 1.48
CA GLY A 62 5.76 -10.18 2.58
C GLY A 62 6.45 -11.16 3.51
N MET A 63 7.51 -11.85 3.05
CA MET A 63 8.32 -12.77 3.86
C MET A 63 9.61 -12.13 4.41
N CYS A 64 9.78 -10.81 4.27
CA CYS A 64 10.95 -10.07 4.75
C CYS A 64 12.30 -10.64 4.26
N ASN A 65 12.32 -11.29 3.10
CA ASN A 65 13.54 -11.84 2.49
C ASN A 65 14.22 -10.88 1.51
N GLY A 66 13.63 -9.69 1.31
CA GLY A 66 14.09 -8.71 0.34
C GLY A 66 13.15 -7.50 0.24
N GLY A 67 13.48 -6.59 -0.67
CA GLY A 67 12.66 -5.41 -0.95
C GLY A 67 12.81 -4.29 0.08
N ARG A 68 11.86 -3.35 0.05
CA ARG A 68 11.91 -2.12 0.84
C ARG A 68 11.60 -2.34 2.32
N ILE A 69 10.93 -3.44 2.69
CA ILE A 69 10.63 -3.77 4.09
C ILE A 69 11.91 -3.90 4.91
N LEU A 70 12.98 -4.47 4.35
CA LEU A 70 14.27 -4.61 5.04
C LEU A 70 14.88 -3.26 5.42
N HIS A 71 14.72 -2.23 4.57
CA HIS A 71 15.16 -0.87 4.89
C HIS A 71 14.41 -0.30 6.09
N HIS A 72 13.08 -0.43 6.10
CA HIS A 72 12.24 0.07 7.18
C HIS A 72 12.50 -0.64 8.50
N LEU A 73 12.68 -1.97 8.47
CA LEU A 73 13.05 -2.76 9.63
C LEU A 73 14.42 -2.34 10.17
N ARG A 74 15.44 -2.23 9.32
CA ARG A 74 16.81 -1.82 9.75
C ARG A 74 16.85 -0.44 10.40
N ALA A 75 15.97 0.48 10.00
CA ALA A 75 15.94 1.83 10.53
C ALA A 75 15.14 1.97 11.85
N ASN A 76 14.29 0.99 12.19
CA ASN A 76 13.29 1.12 13.28
C ASN A 76 13.21 -0.07 14.23
N LEU A 77 14.00 -1.13 14.04
CA LEU A 77 14.16 -2.27 14.95
C LEU A 77 15.63 -2.42 15.34
#